data_AF-A0A9E4HSX1-F1
#
_entry.id   AF-A0A9E4HSX1-F1
#
_cell.length_a   1.000
_cell.length_b   1.000
_cell.length_c   1.000
_cell.angle_alpha   90.00
_cell.angle_beta   90.00
_cell.angle_gamma   90.00
#
_symmetry.space_group_name_H-M   'P 1'
#
loop_
_entity.id
_entity.type
_entity.pdbx_description
1 polymer ?
#
loop_
_entity_poly.entity_id
_entity_poly.type
_entity_poly.pdbx_seq_one_letter_code
_entity_poly.pdbx_strand_id
1 'polypeptide(L)'
;REISTTIRLMDGETSILAGLIRDEEREVLEGIPGLSSLPVIGRIFGRTETRTQETDIVLTLTPHILSGLELDEEDLLPFRVNADLAAATPAGFAQPPVLDRLQPRGPAGDPGRLEPPAILEPVRPPSLPTR
;
A
#
# COMPACT_ATOMS: atom_id res chain seq x y z
N ARG A 1 12.80 0.01 -2.97
CA ARG A 1 12.23 0.59 -4.21
C ARG A 1 10.73 0.62 -3.98
N GLU A 2 10.11 1.80 -4.02
CA GLU A 2 8.66 1.96 -3.89
C GLU A 2 8.11 2.59 -5.18
N ILE A 3 6.91 2.17 -5.58
CA ILE A 3 6.20 2.67 -6.76
C ILE A 3 4.86 3.21 -6.26
N SER A 4 4.50 4.44 -6.66
CA SER A 4 3.21 5.06 -6.37
C SER A 4 2.50 5.36 -7.69
N THR A 5 1.26 4.91 -7.82
CA THR A 5 0.44 5.07 -9.02
C THR A 5 -1.04 5.07 -8.63
N THR A 6 -1.84 5.85 -9.34
CA THR A 6 -3.30 5.91 -9.15
C THR A 6 -3.99 5.31 -10.37
N ILE A 7 -4.79 4.27 -10.17
CA ILE A 7 -5.56 3.60 -11.22
C ILE A 7 -7.01 3.37 -10.77
N ARG A 8 -7.93 3.23 -11.73
CA ARG A 8 -9.32 2.90 -11.49
C ARG A 8 -9.61 1.56 -12.15
N LEU A 9 -10.10 0.60 -11.36
CA LEU A 9 -10.39 -0.76 -11.79
C LEU A 9 -11.81 -1.12 -11.39
N MET A 10 -12.44 -2.02 -12.16
CA MET A 10 -13.71 -2.64 -11.79
C MET A 10 -13.48 -3.86 -10.88
N ASP A 11 -14.48 -4.23 -10.10
CA ASP A 11 -14.43 -5.41 -9.24
C ASP A 11 -14.12 -6.69 -10.05
N GLY A 12 -13.14 -7.47 -9.60
CA GLY A 12 -12.68 -8.68 -10.26
C GLY A 12 -11.86 -8.49 -11.54
N GLU A 13 -11.61 -7.25 -11.99
CA GLU A 13 -10.82 -7.00 -13.20
C GLU A 13 -9.30 -7.04 -12.91
N THR A 14 -8.58 -7.95 -13.56
CA THR A 14 -7.12 -7.99 -13.46
C THR A 14 -6.48 -6.94 -14.38
N SER A 15 -5.57 -6.14 -13.83
CA SER A 15 -4.79 -5.15 -14.58
C SER A 15 -3.29 -5.27 -14.30
N ILE A 16 -2.48 -4.96 -15.31
CA ILE A 16 -1.01 -4.92 -15.20
C ILE A 16 -0.60 -3.54 -14.69
N LEU A 17 0.08 -3.53 -13.54
CA LEU A 17 0.58 -2.32 -12.91
C LEU A 17 1.95 -1.91 -13.46
N ALA A 18 2.84 -2.89 -13.58
CA ALA A 18 4.22 -2.65 -13.96
C ALA A 18 4.83 -3.91 -14.57
N GLY A 19 5.80 -3.69 -15.47
CA GLY A 19 6.72 -4.70 -15.96
C GLY A 19 8.16 -4.25 -15.69
N LEU A 20 9.03 -5.18 -15.34
CA LEU A 20 10.47 -4.96 -15.27
C LEU A 20 11.13 -5.96 -16.20
N ILE A 21 11.88 -5.45 -17.17
CA ILE A 21 12.78 -6.23 -18.01
C ILE A 21 14.19 -5.90 -17.53
N ARG A 22 14.99 -6.93 -17.26
CA ARG A 22 16.36 -6.77 -16.79
C ARG A 22 17.29 -7.71 -17.54
N ASP A 23 18.19 -7.10 -18.29
CA ASP A 23 19.28 -7.78 -18.99
C ASP A 23 20.59 -7.56 -18.25
N GLU A 24 21.31 -8.65 -17.98
CA GLU A 24 22.64 -8.62 -17.39
C GLU A 24 23.59 -9.45 -18.27
N GLU A 25 24.52 -8.75 -18.93
CA GLU A 25 25.61 -9.36 -19.69
C GLU A 25 26.89 -9.34 -18.85
N ARG A 26 27.50 -10.51 -18.64
CA ARG A 26 28.83 -10.64 -18.02
C ARG A 26 29.78 -11.27 -19.01
N GLU A 27 30.84 -10.56 -19.34
CA GLU A 27 31.98 -11.09 -20.08
C GLU A 27 33.10 -11.43 -19.08
N VAL A 28 33.51 -12.69 -19.06
CA VAL A 28 34.61 -13.18 -18.23
C VAL A 28 35.77 -13.55 -19.15
N LEU A 29 36.89 -12.85 -19.00
CA LEU A 29 38.14 -13.13 -19.71
C LEU A 29 39.03 -13.98 -18.81
N GLU A 30 39.19 -15.25 -19.15
CA GLU A 30 40.10 -16.17 -18.48
C GLU A 30 41.33 -16.41 -19.36
N GLY A 31 42.54 -16.24 -18.84
CA GLY A 31 43.74 -16.53 -19.63
C GLY A 31 45.04 -16.18 -18.91
N ILE A 32 46.15 -16.64 -19.47
CA ILE A 32 47.48 -16.32 -18.93
C ILE A 32 47.80 -14.86 -19.27
N PRO A 33 48.09 -13.99 -18.25
CA PRO A 33 48.47 -12.61 -18.51
C PRO A 33 49.78 -12.56 -19.32
N GLY A 34 49.79 -11.80 -20.41
CA GLY A 34 50.95 -11.62 -21.30
C GLY A 34 50.98 -12.53 -22.53
N LEU A 35 50.50 -13.78 -22.44
CA LEU A 35 50.40 -14.69 -23.60
C LEU A 35 49.05 -14.58 -24.34
N SER A 36 47.98 -14.26 -23.61
CA SER A 36 46.61 -14.16 -24.13
C SER A 36 46.38 -13.00 -25.11
N SER A 37 47.24 -11.97 -25.11
CA SER A 37 47.13 -10.81 -26.01
C SER A 37 47.76 -11.02 -27.40
N LEU A 38 48.47 -12.13 -27.63
CA LEU A 38 49.09 -12.41 -28.93
C LEU A 38 48.04 -12.95 -29.93
N PRO A 39 47.87 -12.34 -31.11
CA PRO A 39 46.76 -12.66 -32.02
C PRO A 39 46.78 -14.10 -32.58
N VAL A 40 47.95 -14.76 -32.60
CA VAL A 40 48.12 -16.12 -33.15
C VAL A 40 48.05 -17.20 -32.07
N ILE A 41 48.56 -16.92 -30.86
CA ILE A 41 48.69 -17.93 -29.80
C ILE A 41 47.67 -17.70 -28.67
N GLY A 42 47.23 -16.46 -28.48
CA GLY A 42 46.34 -16.03 -27.39
C GLY A 42 44.96 -16.69 -27.41
N ARG A 43 44.43 -17.10 -28.57
CA ARG A 43 43.15 -17.84 -28.67
C ARG A 43 43.20 -19.26 -28.08
N ILE A 44 44.39 -19.83 -27.90
CA ILE A 44 44.59 -21.16 -27.27
C ILE A 44 44.84 -21.01 -25.76
N PHE A 45 45.41 -19.87 -25.35
CA PHE A 45 45.80 -19.57 -23.96
C PHE A 45 44.85 -18.60 -23.23
N GLY A 46 43.77 -18.20 -23.88
CA GLY A 46 42.73 -17.32 -23.35
C GLY A 46 41.35 -17.77 -23.84
N ARG A 47 40.37 -17.70 -22.95
CA ARG A 47 38.96 -18.03 -23.15
C ARG A 47 38.12 -16.83 -22.72
N THR A 48 37.23 -16.40 -23.60
CA THR A 48 36.17 -15.44 -23.27
C THR A 48 34.89 -16.22 -23.02
N GLU A 49 34.30 -16.08 -21.83
CA GLU A 49 32.97 -16.59 -21.52
C GLU A 49 31.99 -15.43 -21.41
N THR A 50 31.05 -15.36 -22.34
CA THR A 50 29.93 -14.42 -22.29
C THR A 50 28.74 -15.12 -21.64
N ARG A 51 28.24 -14.57 -20.53
CA ARG A 51 27.05 -15.04 -19.83
C ARG A 51 25.97 -13.96 -19.88
N THR A 52 24.86 -14.26 -20.54
CA THR A 52 23.68 -13.41 -20.61
C THR A 52 22.62 -13.91 -19.62
N GLN A 53 22.03 -12.99 -18.86
CA GLN A 53 20.97 -13.27 -17.89
C GLN A 53 19.81 -12.31 -18.13
N GLU A 54 18.65 -12.85 -18.50
CA GLU A 54 17.42 -12.10 -18.76
C GLU A 54 16.44 -12.37 -17.61
N THR A 55 15.80 -11.33 -17.09
CA THR A 55 14.84 -11.43 -15.98
C THR A 55 13.66 -10.52 -16.22
N ASP A 56 12.51 -11.15 -16.43
CA ASP A 56 11.23 -10.47 -16.61
C ASP A 56 10.36 -10.63 -15.37
N ILE A 57 9.81 -9.51 -14.90
CA ILE A 57 8.87 -9.48 -13.77
C ILE A 57 7.63 -8.71 -14.21
N VAL A 58 6.46 -9.28 -13.97
CA VAL A 58 5.17 -8.64 -14.23
C VAL A 58 4.41 -8.53 -12.92
N LEU A 59 3.92 -7.33 -12.62
CA LEU A 59 3.09 -7.04 -11.46
C LEU A 59 1.65 -6.83 -11.91
N THR A 60 0.75 -7.66 -11.40
CA THR A 60 -0.69 -7.60 -11.67
C THR A 60 -1.49 -7.35 -10.39
N LEU A 61 -2.64 -6.72 -10.53
CA LEU A 61 -3.59 -6.48 -9.44
C LEU A 61 -5.00 -6.82 -9.89
N THR A 62 -5.74 -7.53 -9.04
CA THR A 62 -7.17 -7.80 -9.20
C THR A 62 -7.88 -7.29 -7.95
N PRO A 63 -8.77 -6.30 -8.04
CA PRO A 63 -9.52 -5.81 -6.89
C PRO A 63 -10.70 -6.75 -6.59
N HIS A 64 -11.09 -6.83 -5.32
CA HIS A 64 -12.29 -7.54 -4.88
C HIS A 64 -13.09 -6.66 -3.90
N ILE A 65 -14.36 -6.40 -4.21
CA ILE A 65 -15.28 -5.62 -3.39
C ILE A 65 -16.14 -6.57 -2.54
N LEU A 66 -15.86 -6.60 -1.24
CA LEU A 66 -16.65 -7.38 -0.28
C LEU A 66 -17.81 -6.52 0.24
N SER A 67 -19.04 -6.92 -0.07
CA SER A 67 -20.25 -6.21 0.36
C SER A 67 -20.90 -6.94 1.53
N GLY A 68 -20.63 -6.47 2.75
CA GLY A 68 -21.19 -7.06 3.97
C GLY A 68 -20.49 -8.35 4.39
N LEU A 69 -20.32 -8.51 5.70
CA LEU A 69 -20.03 -9.81 6.28
C LEU A 69 -21.41 -10.44 6.53
N GLU A 70 -21.78 -11.44 5.75
CA GLU A 70 -22.79 -12.40 6.19
C GLU A 70 -22.16 -13.15 7.36
N LEU A 71 -22.39 -12.63 8.56
CA LEU A 71 -22.02 -13.31 9.80
C LEU A 71 -23.13 -14.28 10.09
N ASP A 72 -22.81 -15.57 10.05
CA ASP A 72 -23.75 -16.60 10.44
C ASP A 72 -23.88 -16.63 11.97
N GLU A 73 -24.97 -17.20 12.48
CA GLU A 73 -25.18 -17.32 13.93
C GLU A 73 -24.01 -18.02 14.62
N GLU A 74 -23.36 -18.95 13.93
CA GLU A 74 -22.16 -19.68 14.38
C GLU A 74 -20.95 -18.76 14.57
N ASP A 75 -20.77 -17.75 13.71
CA ASP A 75 -19.70 -16.75 13.82
C ASP A 75 -19.92 -15.81 15.03
N LEU A 76 -21.17 -15.67 15.46
CA LEU A 76 -21.57 -14.80 16.57
C LEU A 76 -21.52 -15.49 17.94
N LEU A 77 -21.56 -16.83 17.99
CA LEU A 77 -21.55 -17.62 19.24
C LEU A 77 -20.43 -17.25 20.23
N PRO A 78 -19.15 -17.12 19.84
CA PRO A 78 -18.08 -16.79 20.79
C PRO A 78 -18.24 -15.38 21.41
N PHE A 79 -18.89 -14.46 20.70
CA PHE A 79 -19.17 -13.12 21.22
C PHE A 79 -20.34 -13.12 22.20
N ARG A 80 -21.34 -13.99 22.00
CA ARG A 80 -22.50 -14.13 22.90
C ARG A 80 -22.13 -14.67 24.29
N VAL A 81 -21.25 -15.66 24.37
CA VAL A 81 -20.79 -16.24 25.65
C VAL A 81 -20.20 -15.16 26.58
N ASN A 82 -19.45 -14.22 26.01
CA ASN A 82 -18.87 -13.11 26.75
C ASN A 82 -19.90 -12.03 27.11
N ALA A 83 -20.90 -11.80 26.24
CA ALA A 83 -21.98 -10.85 26.49
C ALA A 83 -22.92 -11.32 27.62
N ASP A 84 -23.27 -12.61 27.65
CA ASP A 84 -24.10 -13.20 28.69
C ASP A 84 -23.37 -13.21 30.04
N LEU A 85 -22.05 -13.42 30.04
CA LEU A 85 -21.21 -13.31 31.24
C LEU A 85 -21.10 -11.87 31.75
N ALA A 86 -21.01 -10.88 30.84
CA ALA A 86 -21.02 -9.47 31.20
C ALA A 86 -22.36 -9.04 31.80
N ALA A 87 -23.48 -9.51 31.25
CA ALA A 87 -24.83 -9.27 31.77
C ALA A 87 -25.11 -9.93 33.13
N ALA A 88 -24.41 -11.02 33.45
CA ALA A 88 -24.50 -11.71 34.73
C ALA A 88 -23.67 -11.06 35.87
N THR A 89 -22.92 -9.99 35.57
CA THR A 89 -22.17 -9.24 36.60
C THR A 89 -23.15 -8.37 37.39
N PRO A 90 -23.31 -8.55 38.72
CA PRO A 90 -24.13 -7.64 39.51
C PRO A 90 -23.60 -6.21 39.34
N ALA A 91 -24.52 -5.25 39.21
CA ALA A 91 -24.30 -3.83 38.88
C ALA A 91 -23.33 -3.04 39.80
N GLY A 92 -22.64 -3.72 40.72
CA GLY A 92 -21.59 -3.18 41.58
C GLY A 92 -20.14 -3.49 41.16
N PHE A 93 -19.90 -4.36 40.17
CA PHE A 93 -18.53 -4.74 39.74
C PHE A 93 -18.23 -4.61 38.24
N ALA A 94 -19.17 -4.11 37.42
CA ALA A 94 -18.87 -3.72 36.05
C ALA A 94 -18.13 -2.37 36.07
N GLN A 95 -16.82 -2.37 36.33
CA GLN A 95 -16.01 -1.24 35.88
C GLN A 95 -15.85 -1.39 34.36
N PRO A 96 -16.36 -0.46 33.54
CA PRO A 96 -15.97 -0.43 32.14
C PRO A 96 -14.44 -0.35 32.06
N PRO A 97 -13.79 -0.94 31.04
CA PRO A 97 -12.42 -0.55 30.75
C PRO A 97 -12.44 0.96 30.50
N VAL A 98 -11.97 1.72 31.48
CA VAL A 98 -11.68 3.14 31.32
C VAL A 98 -10.49 3.16 30.38
N LEU A 99 -10.76 3.26 29.07
CA LEU A 99 -9.79 3.81 28.15
C LEU A 99 -9.62 5.27 28.57
N ASP A 100 -8.56 5.47 29.35
CA ASP A 100 -8.10 6.75 29.84
C ASP A 100 -7.95 7.72 28.67
N ARG A 101 -8.56 8.90 28.83
CA ARG A 101 -8.47 10.11 28.00
C ARG A 101 -8.89 10.00 26.52
N LEU A 102 -10.07 10.54 26.25
CA LEU A 102 -10.24 11.79 25.50
C LEU A 102 -11.71 12.23 25.63
N GLN A 103 -12.06 12.83 26.76
CA GLN A 103 -13.36 13.49 26.90
C GLN A 103 -13.14 15.00 26.73
N PRO A 104 -13.65 15.64 25.66
CA PRO A 104 -13.58 17.09 25.54
C PRO A 104 -14.44 17.72 26.64
N ARG A 105 -13.78 18.43 27.55
CA ARG A 105 -14.40 19.19 28.62
C ARG A 105 -15.09 20.42 28.02
N GLY A 106 -16.41 20.51 28.10
CA GLY A 106 -17.13 21.78 27.94
C GLY A 106 -17.59 22.31 29.31
N PRO A 107 -17.97 23.60 29.45
CA PRO A 107 -17.47 24.79 28.78
C PRO A 107 -16.74 25.67 29.80
N ALA A 108 -15.43 25.77 29.72
CA ALA A 108 -14.71 26.88 30.33
C ALA A 108 -14.60 27.98 29.27
N GLY A 109 -15.14 29.17 29.54
CA GLY A 109 -15.02 30.31 28.64
C GLY A 109 -13.56 30.59 28.30
N ASP A 110 -13.26 30.66 27.01
CA ASP A 110 -11.90 30.79 26.48
C ASP A 110 -11.70 32.18 25.85
N PRO A 111 -10.79 33.04 26.35
CA PRO A 111 -10.49 34.36 25.79
C PRO A 111 -9.71 34.33 24.45
N GLY A 112 -9.78 33.22 23.71
CA GLY A 112 -9.06 32.98 22.48
C GLY A 112 -9.94 32.42 21.36
N ARG A 113 -11.21 32.86 21.26
CA ARG A 113 -12.10 32.49 20.16
C ARG A 113 -11.51 32.94 18.82
N LEU A 114 -10.70 32.08 18.20
CA LEU A 114 -10.42 32.13 16.78
C LEU A 114 -11.70 31.67 16.09
N GLU A 115 -12.35 32.58 15.36
CA GLU A 115 -13.46 32.24 14.50
C GLU A 115 -13.03 31.14 13.51
N PRO A 116 -13.89 30.15 13.22
CA PRO A 116 -13.59 29.19 12.16
C PRO A 116 -13.32 29.96 10.86
N PRO A 117 -12.34 29.55 10.03
CA PRO A 117 -12.11 30.20 8.76
C PRO A 117 -13.40 30.13 7.96
N ALA A 118 -13.87 31.28 7.49
CA ALA A 118 -15.00 31.36 6.58
C ALA A 118 -14.77 30.35 5.46
N ILE A 119 -15.71 29.43 5.27
CA ILE A 119 -15.78 28.65 4.04
C ILE A 119 -15.94 29.71 2.94
N LEU A 120 -14.89 29.91 2.14
CA LEU A 120 -14.96 30.77 0.97
C LEU A 120 -16.04 30.15 0.08
N GLU A 121 -17.23 30.75 0.06
CA GLU A 121 -18.24 30.38 -0.92
C GLU A 121 -17.59 30.43 -2.31
N PRO A 122 -17.82 29.43 -3.18
CA PRO A 122 -17.31 29.49 -4.54
C PRO A 122 -17.81 30.78 -5.18
N VAL A 123 -16.88 31.63 -5.62
CA VAL A 123 -17.20 32.87 -6.35
C VAL A 123 -18.04 32.48 -7.55
N ARG A 124 -19.32 32.85 -7.51
CA ARG A 124 -20.25 32.61 -8.62
C ARG A 124 -19.75 33.45 -9.79
N PRO A 125 -19.46 32.86 -10.98
CA PRO A 125 -19.02 33.65 -12.11
C PRO A 125 -20.11 34.66 -12.49
N PRO A 126 -19.74 35.88 -12.94
CA PRO A 126 -20.72 36.87 -13.36
C PRO A 126 -21.57 36.29 -14.48
N SER A 127 -22.90 36.35 -14.34
CA SER A 127 -23.81 36.02 -15.42
C SER A 127 -23.57 36.98 -16.58
N LEU A 128 -23.14 36.42 -17.72
CA LEU A 128 -22.99 37.17 -18.96
C LEU A 128 -24.33 37.82 -19.32
N PRO A 129 -24.36 39.10 -19.73
CA PRO A 129 -25.58 39.70 -20.21
C PRO A 129 -26.05 38.96 -21.47
N THR A 130 -27.25 38.41 -21.41
CA THR A 130 -27.98 37.98 -22.60
C THR A 130 -28.16 39.19 -23.50
N ARG A 131 -27.63 39.12 -24.73
CA ARG A 131 -27.94 40.06 -25.80
C ARG A 131 -29.06 39.49 -26.65
#